data_AF-A0A6V7JMY8-F1
#
_entry.id   AF-A0A6V7JMY8-F1
#
_cell.length_a   1.000
_cell.length_b   1.000
_cell.length_c   1.000
_cell.angle_alpha   90.00
_cell.angle_beta   90.00
_cell.angle_gamma   90.00
#
_symmetry.space_group_name_H-M   'P 1'
#
loop_
_entity.id
_entity.type
_entity.pdbx_description
1 polymer ?
#
loop_
_entity_poly.entity_id
_entity_poly.type
_entity_poly.pdbx_seq_one_letter_code
_entity_poly.pdbx_strand_id
1 'polypeptide(L)'
;IKQCTRVTMEDLLSTHHEMAHIQYYLQYKDQPLIFRNEALPGFHEAVSNAMELSIMNPRHLQRVGLFNNSTDDYESNINFLMLMALRKVAYLPFAYIVDQ
;
A
#
# COMPACT_ATOMS: atom_id res chain seq x y z
N ILE A 1 -7.35 3.16 13.79
CA ILE A 1 -5.91 3.28 13.48
C ILE A 1 -5.17 3.62 14.78
N LYS A 2 -4.14 2.86 15.12
CA LYS A 2 -3.26 3.13 16.27
C LYS A 2 -1.81 3.05 15.77
N GLN A 3 -1.27 4.19 15.33
CA GLN A 3 0.04 4.29 14.69
C GLN A 3 0.84 5.45 15.30
N CYS A 4 2.13 5.26 15.53
CA CYS A 4 3.05 6.31 16.01
C CYS A 4 3.62 7.10 14.82
N THR A 5 2.73 7.77 14.08
CA THR A 5 3.03 8.41 12.80
C THR A 5 4.07 9.54 12.93
N ARG A 6 5.06 9.53 12.05
CA ARG A 6 6.05 10.59 11.84
C ARG A 6 5.88 11.18 10.44
N VAL A 7 6.50 12.32 10.19
CA VAL A 7 6.47 12.98 8.87
C VAL A 7 7.51 12.35 7.96
N THR A 8 7.22 11.15 7.44
CA THR A 8 8.06 10.40 6.51
C THR A 8 7.23 9.81 5.36
N MET A 9 7.89 9.48 4.25
CA MET A 9 7.22 8.81 3.12
C MET A 9 6.73 7.41 3.50
N GLU A 10 7.47 6.69 4.33
CA GLU A 10 7.07 5.38 4.85
C GLU A 10 5.77 5.45 5.64
N ASP A 11 5.68 6.41 6.57
CA ASP A 11 4.49 6.58 7.39
C ASP A 11 3.31 7.14 6.59
N LEU A 12 3.55 7.92 5.53
CA LEU A 12 2.49 8.34 4.59
C LEU A 12 1.85 7.11 3.93
N LEU A 13 2.66 6.15 3.47
CA LEU A 13 2.17 4.92 2.83
C LEU A 13 1.47 4.03 3.86
N SER A 14 2.10 3.79 5.01
CA SER A 14 1.50 3.01 6.09
C SER A 14 0.19 3.62 6.59
N THR A 15 0.09 4.94 6.71
CA THR A 15 -1.17 5.59 7.10
C THR A 15 -2.28 5.31 6.09
N HIS A 16 -1.99 5.32 4.78
CA HIS A 16 -2.99 4.97 3.77
C HIS A 16 -3.34 3.48 3.75
N HIS A 17 -2.37 2.60 4.02
CA HIS A 17 -2.60 1.19 4.23
C HIS A 17 -3.61 0.96 5.36
N GLU A 18 -3.36 1.60 6.51
CA GLU A 18 -4.25 1.53 7.68
C GLU A 18 -5.63 2.15 7.41
N MET A 19 -5.71 3.23 6.63
CA MET A 19 -6.99 3.79 6.19
C MET A 19 -7.75 2.86 5.24
N ALA A 20 -7.05 2.10 4.40
CA ALA A 20 -7.69 1.11 3.52
C ALA A 20 -8.34 -0.02 4.33
N HIS A 21 -7.75 -0.45 5.45
CA HIS A 21 -8.41 -1.35 6.39
C HIS A 21 -9.72 -0.78 6.92
N ILE A 22 -9.70 0.48 7.37
CA ILE A 22 -10.92 1.16 7.84
C ILE A 22 -11.96 1.23 6.71
N GLN A 23 -11.54 1.56 5.49
CA GLN A 23 -12.44 1.61 4.35
C GLN A 23 -13.07 0.24 4.09
N TYR A 24 -12.30 -0.84 4.15
CA TYR A 24 -12.79 -2.20 4.01
C TYR A 24 -13.81 -2.54 5.11
N TYR A 25 -13.52 -2.19 6.37
CA TYR A 25 -14.46 -2.36 7.49
C TYR A 25 -15.80 -1.66 7.26
N LEU A 26 -15.74 -0.44 6.70
CA LEU A 26 -16.93 0.34 6.38
C LEU A 26 -17.76 -0.33 5.27
N GLN A 27 -17.12 -1.01 4.30
CA GLN A 27 -17.84 -1.67 3.20
C GLN A 27 -18.71 -2.84 3.67
N TYR A 28 -18.25 -3.64 4.63
CA TYR A 28 -19.04 -4.77 5.14
C TYR A 28 -19.79 -4.48 6.43
N LYS A 29 -19.87 -3.21 6.86
CA LYS A 29 -20.44 -2.84 8.17
C LYS A 29 -21.88 -3.29 8.39
N ASP A 30 -22.64 -3.55 7.31
CA ASP A 30 -24.05 -3.94 7.36
C ASP A 30 -24.24 -5.47 7.19
N GLN A 31 -23.18 -6.24 6.97
CA GLN A 31 -23.22 -7.70 6.93
C GLN A 31 -23.51 -8.29 8.34
N PRO A 32 -24.06 -9.51 8.45
CA PRO A 32 -24.11 -10.23 9.72
C PRO A 32 -22.72 -10.36 10.34
N LEU A 33 -22.63 -10.33 11.68
CA LEU A 33 -21.34 -10.27 12.40
C LEU A 33 -20.35 -11.36 11.96
N ILE A 34 -20.83 -12.58 11.73
CA ILE A 34 -20.02 -13.73 11.29
C ILE A 34 -19.41 -13.57 9.89
N PHE A 35 -19.92 -12.64 9.08
CA PHE A 35 -19.45 -12.35 7.72
C PHE A 35 -18.69 -11.02 7.62
N ARG A 36 -18.40 -10.35 8.75
CA ARG A 36 -17.61 -9.10 8.79
C ARG A 36 -16.12 -9.39 8.86
N ASN A 37 -15.63 -10.12 7.86
CA ASN A 37 -14.22 -10.44 7.72
C ASN A 37 -13.80 -10.40 6.23
N GLU A 38 -12.52 -10.63 5.97
CA GLU A 38 -12.01 -10.81 4.62
C GLU A 38 -12.63 -12.03 3.91
N ALA A 39 -12.73 -11.95 2.59
CA ALA A 39 -13.34 -13.00 1.77
C ALA A 39 -12.51 -14.30 1.75
N LEU A 40 -11.19 -14.15 1.78
CA LEU A 40 -10.20 -15.21 1.87
C LEU A 40 -8.95 -14.65 2.57
N PRO A 41 -8.14 -15.49 3.23
CA PRO A 41 -6.96 -15.02 3.95
C PRO A 41 -6.05 -14.15 3.08
N GLY A 42 -5.73 -12.95 3.57
CA GLY A 42 -4.86 -12.01 2.86
C GLY A 42 -5.55 -11.08 1.87
N PHE A 43 -6.86 -11.24 1.62
CA PHE A 43 -7.59 -10.32 0.75
C PHE A 43 -7.68 -8.92 1.37
N HIS A 44 -7.77 -8.82 2.69
CA HIS A 44 -7.76 -7.54 3.39
C HIS A 44 -6.45 -6.78 3.12
N GLU A 45 -5.33 -7.44 3.36
CA GLU A 45 -3.98 -6.92 3.14
C GLU A 45 -3.74 -6.59 1.66
N ALA A 46 -4.28 -7.39 0.74
CA ALA A 46 -4.14 -7.15 -0.70
C ALA A 46 -4.81 -5.84 -1.12
N VAL A 47 -5.99 -5.51 -0.59
CA VAL A 47 -6.67 -4.24 -0.87
C VAL A 47 -5.85 -3.05 -0.35
N SER A 48 -5.32 -3.14 0.88
CA SER A 48 -4.47 -2.09 1.45
C SER A 48 -3.18 -1.89 0.65
N ASN A 49 -2.51 -2.99 0.26
CA ASN A 49 -1.33 -2.94 -0.59
C ASN A 49 -1.61 -2.36 -1.99
N ALA A 50 -2.77 -2.64 -2.58
CA ALA A 50 -3.16 -2.07 -3.87
C ALA A 50 -3.32 -0.53 -3.81
N MET A 51 -3.81 0.00 -2.68
CA MET A 51 -3.89 1.44 -2.46
C MET A 51 -2.50 2.07 -2.39
N GLU A 52 -1.55 1.46 -1.67
CA GLU A 52 -0.17 1.94 -1.59
C GLU A 52 0.48 2.09 -2.97
N LEU A 53 0.27 1.12 -3.88
CA LEU A 53 0.82 1.17 -5.25
C LEU A 53 0.35 2.43 -6.00
N SER A 54 -0.90 2.83 -5.78
CA SER A 54 -1.48 4.03 -6.41
C SER A 54 -0.90 5.32 -5.81
N ILE A 55 -0.61 5.33 -4.51
CA ILE A 55 -0.08 6.50 -3.79
C ILE A 55 1.41 6.71 -4.10
N MET A 56 2.17 5.62 -4.21
CA MET A 56 3.60 5.67 -4.57
C MET A 56 3.86 6.17 -5.99
N ASN A 57 2.82 6.24 -6.83
CA ASN A 57 2.95 6.67 -8.21
C ASN A 57 3.48 8.13 -8.27
N PRO A 58 4.59 8.41 -8.99
CA PRO A 58 5.13 9.76 -9.13
C PRO A 58 4.11 10.80 -9.63
N ARG A 59 3.20 10.40 -10.52
CA ARG A 59 2.11 11.27 -10.99
C ARG A 59 1.12 11.61 -9.88
N HIS A 60 0.85 10.68 -8.96
CA HIS A 60 0.02 10.95 -7.78
C HIS A 60 0.73 11.94 -6.85
N LEU A 61 2.00 11.68 -6.52
CA LEU A 61 2.80 12.54 -5.64
C LEU A 61 2.94 13.97 -6.16
N GLN A 62 3.03 14.14 -7.48
CA GLN A 62 3.02 15.46 -8.10
C GLN A 62 1.69 16.18 -7.91
N ARG A 63 0.56 15.49 -8.13
CA ARG A 63 -0.78 16.08 -7.97
C ARG A 63 -1.05 16.55 -6.55
N VAL A 64 -0.51 15.86 -5.54
CA VAL A 64 -0.63 16.24 -4.13
C VAL A 64 0.48 17.19 -3.65
N GLY A 65 1.35 17.67 -4.55
CA GLY A 65 2.38 18.67 -4.25
C GLY A 65 3.60 18.15 -3.50
N LEU A 66 3.82 16.83 -3.48
CA LEU A 66 4.95 16.19 -2.80
C LEU A 66 6.13 15.88 -3.74
N PHE A 67 5.97 16.09 -5.05
CA PHE A 67 7.01 15.82 -6.04
C PHE A 67 6.91 16.77 -7.24
N ASN A 68 7.92 17.59 -7.49
CA ASN A 68 7.85 18.62 -8.55
C ASN A 68 8.35 18.16 -9.92
N ASN A 69 9.20 17.13 -9.99
CA ASN A 69 9.96 16.81 -11.20
C ASN A 69 9.57 15.44 -11.77
N SER A 70 8.32 15.30 -12.23
CA SER A 70 7.88 14.10 -12.94
C SER A 70 8.32 14.15 -14.40
N THR A 71 9.61 14.06 -14.66
CA THR A 71 10.05 13.65 -15.99
C THR A 71 9.68 12.18 -16.14
N ASP A 72 8.78 11.89 -17.08
CA ASP A 72 8.42 10.53 -17.46
C ASP A 72 9.49 10.00 -18.43
N ASP A 73 10.73 9.95 -17.95
CA ASP A 73 11.88 9.49 -18.70
C ASP A 73 12.18 8.02 -18.36
N TYR A 74 12.83 7.33 -19.30
CA TYR A 74 13.10 5.91 -19.20
C TYR A 74 13.93 5.57 -17.95
N GLU A 75 14.94 6.38 -17.61
CA GLU A 75 15.84 6.12 -16.49
C GLU A 75 15.10 6.25 -15.15
N SER A 76 14.32 7.30 -14.97
CA SER A 76 13.46 7.49 -13.78
C SER A 76 12.45 6.35 -13.60
N ASN A 77 11.85 5.88 -14.70
CA ASN A 77 10.92 4.76 -14.68
C ASN A 77 11.60 3.44 -14.25
N ILE A 78 12.79 3.15 -14.77
CA ILE A 78 13.57 1.97 -14.35
C ILE A 78 13.95 2.05 -12.87
N ASN A 79 14.38 3.22 -12.40
CA ASN A 79 14.70 3.44 -10.99
C ASN A 79 13.48 3.22 -10.08
N PHE A 80 12.31 3.72 -10.48
CA PHE A 80 11.06 3.49 -9.75
C PHE A 80 10.68 2.00 -9.72
N LEU A 81 10.76 1.31 -10.86
CA LEU A 81 10.47 -0.13 -10.93
C LEU A 81 11.44 -0.96 -10.09
N MET A 82 12.73 -0.59 -10.06
CA MET A 82 13.71 -1.24 -9.19
C MET A 82 13.37 -1.03 -7.70
N LEU A 83 12.99 0.19 -7.31
CA LEU A 83 12.52 0.47 -5.94
C LEU A 83 11.29 -0.39 -5.58
N MET A 84 10.34 -0.53 -6.50
CA MET A 84 9.17 -1.39 -6.31
C MET A 84 9.55 -2.86 -6.18
N ALA A 85 10.49 -3.35 -6.99
CA ALA A 85 10.98 -4.72 -6.91
C ALA A 85 11.65 -5.02 -5.56
N LEU A 86 12.50 -4.12 -5.08
CA LEU A 86 13.15 -4.25 -3.76
C LEU A 86 12.13 -4.30 -2.61
N ARG A 87 10.99 -3.64 -2.74
CA ARG A 87 9.94 -3.64 -1.70
C ARG A 87 8.99 -4.82 -1.81
N LYS A 88 8.50 -5.15 -3.00
CA LYS A 88 7.40 -6.09 -3.19
C LYS A 88 7.87 -7.48 -3.63
N VAL A 89 8.97 -7.58 -4.39
CA VAL A 89 9.50 -8.87 -4.88
C VAL A 89 10.46 -9.48 -3.87
N ALA A 90 11.39 -8.68 -3.31
CA ALA A 90 12.37 -9.20 -2.34
C ALA A 90 11.72 -9.69 -1.03
N TYR A 91 10.49 -9.27 -0.73
CA TYR A 91 9.70 -9.73 0.41
C TYR A 91 9.13 -11.14 0.23
N LEU A 92 8.90 -11.60 -1.02
CA LEU A 92 8.22 -12.88 -1.28
C LEU A 92 8.91 -14.10 -0.65
N PRO A 93 10.25 -14.27 -0.74
CA PRO A 93 10.91 -15.40 -0.11
C PRO A 93 10.81 -15.38 1.41
N PHE A 94 10.83 -14.19 2.02
CA PHE A 94 10.65 -14.05 3.47
C PHE A 94 9.24 -14.46 3.88
N ALA A 95 8.21 -13.93 3.21
CA ALA A 95 6.82 -14.28 3.48
C ALA A 95 6.58 -15.79 3.36
N TYR A 96 7.13 -16.42 2.32
CA TYR A 96 7.01 -17.85 2.10
C TYR A 96 7.63 -18.68 3.23
N ILE A 97 8.82 -18.31 3.72
CA ILE A 97 9.51 -19.07 4.77
C ILE A 97 8.84 -18.90 6.14
N VAL A 98 8.25 -17.75 6.44
CA VAL A 98 7.57 -17.52 7.72
C VAL A 98 6.31 -18.38 7.88
N ASP A 99 5.62 -18.67 6.78
CA ASP A 99 4.43 -19.52 6.77
C ASP A 99 4.73 -21.04 6.71
N GLN A 100 5.99 -21.44 6.54
CA GLN A 100 6.46 -22.85 6.52
C GLN A 100 6.94 -23.31 7.89
#